data_AF-A0AAD2ECE0-F1
#
_entry.id   AF-A0AAD2ECE0-F1
#
_cell.length_a   1.000
_cell.length_b   1.000
_cell.length_c   1.000
_cell.angle_alpha   90.00
_cell.angle_beta   90.00
_cell.angle_gamma   90.00
#
_symmetry.space_group_name_H-M   'P 1'
#
loop_
_entity.id
_entity.type
_entity.pdbx_description
1 polymer ?
#
loop_
_entity_poly.entity_id
_entity_poly.type
_entity_poly.pdbx_seq_one_letter_code
_entity_poly.pdbx_strand_id
1 'polypeptide(L)'
;MAMSSLRKHIHKDYIKRAQAYNQKKQALQKLKRKAALRNPDEFYLKRIKTKKFGVFYKLKRRTNKYPEDDLEYILLKKELKEIDVELEEINLERKEVNLKLEKVKLEKVNLELEEVNADIEVMTSEAEELRKLLYDLRKRKENATVENPSQFINDGVLTETQGIGGS
;
A
#
# COMPACT_ATOMS: atom_id res chain seq x y z
N MET A 1 61.18 -0.43 -30.68
CA MET A 1 61.09 -1.09 -29.34
C MET A 1 59.91 -2.05 -29.17
N ALA A 2 58.79 -1.93 -29.90
CA ALA A 2 57.58 -2.76 -29.70
C ALA A 2 57.76 -4.28 -29.95
N MET A 3 58.53 -4.68 -30.96
CA MET A 3 58.73 -6.10 -31.34
C MET A 3 59.44 -6.95 -30.26
N SER A 4 60.29 -6.34 -29.43
CA SER A 4 61.01 -7.02 -28.33
C SER A 4 60.06 -7.36 -27.18
N SER A 5 59.11 -6.47 -26.87
CA SER A 5 58.09 -6.69 -25.84
C SER A 5 57.18 -7.86 -26.23
N LEU A 6 56.69 -7.88 -27.47
CA LEU A 6 55.80 -8.94 -27.96
C LEU A 6 56.46 -10.34 -27.89
N ARG A 7 57.73 -10.46 -28.27
CA ARG A 7 58.48 -11.73 -28.20
C ARG A 7 58.64 -12.22 -26.75
N LYS A 8 58.89 -11.31 -25.80
CA LYS A 8 58.94 -11.63 -24.36
C LYS A 8 57.60 -12.13 -23.83
N HIS A 9 56.49 -11.52 -24.26
CA HIS A 9 55.14 -11.96 -23.90
C HIS A 9 54.84 -13.37 -24.43
N ILE A 10 55.10 -13.64 -25.70
CA ILE A 10 54.89 -14.96 -26.32
C ILE A 10 55.71 -16.04 -25.61
N HIS A 11 56.99 -15.75 -25.32
CA HIS A 11 57.87 -16.70 -24.63
C HIS A 11 57.37 -16.99 -23.20
N LYS A 12 56.93 -15.96 -22.47
CA LYS A 12 56.34 -16.11 -21.13
C LYS A 12 55.08 -16.98 -21.15
N ASP A 13 54.21 -16.79 -22.13
CA ASP A 13 52.99 -17.57 -22.26
C ASP A 13 53.26 -19.01 -22.69
N TYR A 14 54.26 -19.23 -23.55
CA TYR A 14 54.73 -20.58 -23.90
C TYR A 14 55.24 -21.32 -22.66
N ILE A 15 56.08 -20.70 -21.84
CA ILE A 15 56.59 -21.31 -20.61
C ILE A 15 55.44 -21.71 -19.68
N LYS A 16 54.50 -20.79 -19.42
CA LYS A 16 53.34 -21.07 -18.57
C LYS A 16 52.51 -22.25 -19.10
N ARG A 17 52.29 -22.29 -20.41
CA ARG A 17 51.53 -23.37 -21.07
C ARG A 17 52.26 -24.71 -21.00
N ALA A 18 53.55 -24.72 -21.27
CA ALA A 18 54.39 -25.91 -21.20
C ALA A 18 54.46 -26.47 -19.78
N GLN A 19 54.61 -25.60 -18.77
CA GLN A 19 54.57 -25.99 -17.37
C GLN A 19 53.23 -26.61 -17.00
N ALA A 20 52.11 -25.97 -17.34
CA ALA A 20 50.78 -26.50 -17.07
C ALA A 20 50.53 -27.85 -17.77
N TYR A 21 51.00 -28.01 -19.02
CA TYR A 21 50.90 -29.27 -19.75
C TYR A 21 51.71 -30.38 -19.08
N ASN A 22 52.97 -30.10 -18.73
CA ASN A 22 53.84 -31.09 -18.08
C ASN A 22 53.31 -31.50 -16.71
N GLN A 23 52.76 -30.57 -15.93
CA GLN A 23 52.09 -30.88 -14.66
C GLN A 23 50.89 -31.82 -14.87
N LYS A 24 50.01 -31.50 -15.83
CA LYS A 24 48.86 -32.37 -16.16
C LYS A 24 49.31 -33.75 -16.66
N LYS A 25 50.34 -33.80 -17.51
CA LYS A 25 50.92 -35.05 -18.03
C LYS A 25 51.44 -35.95 -16.91
N GLN A 26 52.18 -35.38 -15.95
CA GLN A 26 52.67 -36.11 -14.78
C GLN A 26 51.52 -36.60 -13.89
N ALA A 27 50.50 -35.76 -13.64
CA ALA A 27 49.32 -36.14 -12.87
C ALA A 27 48.58 -37.33 -13.53
N LEU A 28 48.37 -37.27 -14.85
CA LEU A 28 47.75 -38.37 -15.60
C LEU A 28 48.59 -39.65 -15.54
N GLN A 29 49.91 -39.56 -15.65
CA GLN A 29 50.79 -40.72 -15.52
C GLN A 29 50.67 -41.39 -14.14
N LYS A 30 50.61 -40.58 -13.07
CA LYS A 30 50.37 -41.09 -11.71
C LYS A 30 49.00 -41.76 -11.58
N LEU A 31 47.95 -41.16 -12.13
CA LEU A 31 46.60 -41.74 -12.12
C LEU A 31 46.54 -43.06 -12.89
N LYS A 32 47.18 -43.16 -14.07
CA LYS A 32 47.26 -44.40 -14.86
C LYS A 32 47.98 -45.51 -14.08
N ARG A 33 49.12 -45.19 -13.44
CA ARG A 33 49.85 -46.16 -12.60
C ARG A 33 49.01 -46.63 -11.42
N LYS A 34 48.34 -45.72 -10.71
CA LYS A 34 47.43 -46.06 -9.59
C LYS A 34 46.25 -46.93 -10.04
N ALA A 35 45.69 -46.66 -11.22
CA ALA A 35 44.62 -47.46 -11.78
C ALA A 35 45.09 -48.88 -12.16
N ALA A 36 46.29 -49.01 -12.74
CA ALA A 36 46.87 -50.29 -13.12
C ALA A 36 47.27 -51.15 -11.90
N LEU A 37 47.78 -50.53 -10.84
CA LEU A 37 48.19 -51.20 -9.61
C LEU A 37 47.05 -51.37 -8.59
N ARG A 38 45.79 -51.16 -9.01
CA ARG A 38 44.64 -51.23 -8.10
C ARG A 38 44.34 -52.68 -7.72
N ASN A 39 44.24 -52.96 -6.42
CA ASN A 39 43.74 -54.24 -5.91
C ASN A 39 42.20 -54.33 -6.13
N PRO A 40 41.69 -55.35 -6.86
CA PRO A 40 40.25 -55.53 -7.06
C PRO A 40 39.48 -55.76 -5.76
N ASP A 41 40.09 -56.44 -4.79
CA ASP A 41 39.45 -56.85 -3.53
C ASP A 41 39.58 -55.79 -2.42
N GLU A 42 40.20 -54.64 -2.72
CA GLU A 42 40.31 -53.54 -1.78
C GLU A 42 38.91 -53.09 -1.31
N PHE A 43 38.67 -53.07 0.00
CA PHE A 43 37.42 -52.63 0.60
C PHE A 43 37.62 -51.45 1.56
N TYR A 44 36.88 -50.36 1.31
CA TYR A 44 36.79 -49.22 2.23
C TYR A 44 35.35 -49.07 2.70
N LEU A 45 35.13 -48.84 3.99
CA LEU A 45 33.78 -48.61 4.58
C LEU A 45 33.01 -47.49 3.88
N LYS A 46 33.71 -46.48 3.34
CA LYS A 46 33.10 -45.39 2.56
C LYS A 46 32.34 -45.89 1.31
N ARG A 47 32.72 -47.05 0.75
CA ARG A 47 32.02 -47.68 -0.40
C ARG A 47 30.58 -48.07 -0.07
N ILE A 48 30.23 -48.32 1.21
CA ILE A 48 28.85 -48.57 1.63
C ILE A 48 28.01 -47.30 1.46
N LYS A 49 28.57 -46.13 1.82
CA LYS A 49 27.88 -44.84 1.77
C LYS A 49 27.84 -44.23 0.36
N THR A 50 28.75 -44.62 -0.54
CA THR A 50 28.87 -44.05 -1.90
C THR A 50 28.38 -45.02 -2.96
N LYS A 51 27.46 -44.57 -3.82
CA LYS A 51 26.97 -45.37 -4.96
C LYS A 51 27.78 -45.03 -6.21
N LYS A 52 28.25 -46.06 -6.93
CA LYS A 52 28.75 -45.92 -8.31
C LYS A 52 27.55 -45.87 -9.26
N PHE A 53 27.64 -45.07 -10.32
CA PHE A 53 26.65 -45.06 -11.40
C PHE A 53 27.40 -45.33 -12.70
N GLY A 54 27.29 -46.57 -13.20
CA GLY A 54 28.17 -47.04 -14.28
C GLY A 54 29.64 -46.93 -13.90
N VAL A 55 30.42 -46.19 -14.71
CA VAL A 55 31.87 -46.03 -14.58
C VAL A 55 32.27 -44.94 -13.57
N PHE A 56 31.37 -44.02 -13.21
CA PHE A 56 31.69 -42.85 -12.39
C PHE A 56 31.07 -42.89 -10.98
N TYR A 57 31.76 -42.30 -10.01
CA TYR A 57 31.20 -42.05 -8.68
C TYR A 57 30.39 -40.76 -8.69
N LYS A 58 29.12 -40.80 -8.30
CA LYS A 58 28.37 -39.55 -8.04
C LYS A 58 28.82 -38.98 -6.70
N LEU A 59 29.33 -37.75 -6.71
CA LEU A 59 29.45 -36.99 -5.48
C LEU A 59 28.03 -36.72 -4.98
N LYS A 60 27.66 -37.26 -3.81
CA LYS A 60 26.36 -36.96 -3.20
C LYS A 60 26.29 -35.44 -2.99
N ARG A 61 25.45 -34.76 -3.77
CA ARG A 61 25.02 -33.39 -3.43
C ARG A 61 24.28 -33.50 -2.10
N ARG A 62 24.53 -32.58 -1.18
CA ARG A 62 23.80 -32.51 0.10
C ARG A 62 22.37 -32.05 -0.19
N THR A 63 21.52 -32.95 -0.64
CA THR A 63 20.07 -32.76 -0.60
C THR A 63 19.62 -33.33 0.74
N ASN A 64 19.32 -32.46 1.70
CA ASN A 64 18.67 -32.89 2.93
C ASN A 64 17.30 -33.44 2.51
N LYS A 65 17.18 -34.76 2.49
CA LYS A 65 15.86 -35.41 2.45
C LYS A 65 15.34 -35.30 3.87
N TYR A 66 14.51 -34.29 4.11
CA TYR A 66 13.66 -34.27 5.29
C TYR A 66 12.57 -35.33 5.10
N PRO A 67 12.10 -35.98 6.18
CA PRO A 67 10.86 -36.74 6.15
C PRO A 67 9.75 -35.90 5.49
N GLU A 68 8.86 -36.51 4.70
CA GLU A 68 7.77 -35.79 4.01
C GLU A 68 6.95 -34.94 4.99
N ASP A 69 6.64 -35.49 6.18
CA ASP A 69 5.92 -34.80 7.26
C ASP A 69 6.62 -33.52 7.74
N ASP A 70 7.97 -33.51 7.77
CA ASP A 70 8.75 -32.33 8.19
C ASP A 70 8.76 -31.26 7.09
N LEU A 71 8.68 -31.64 5.82
CA LEU A 71 8.61 -30.69 4.70
C LEU A 71 7.26 -29.98 4.67
N GLU A 72 6.18 -30.73 4.76
CA GLU A 72 4.82 -30.18 4.78
C GLU A 72 4.66 -29.22 5.95
N TYR A 73 5.08 -29.62 7.16
CA TYR A 73 5.01 -28.77 8.34
C TYR A 73 5.85 -27.48 8.20
N ILE A 74 7.08 -27.58 7.65
CA ILE A 74 7.95 -26.40 7.45
C ILE A 74 7.39 -25.46 6.38
N LEU A 75 6.86 -26.00 5.28
CA LEU A 75 6.27 -25.22 4.18
C LEU A 75 5.00 -24.53 4.65
N LEU A 76 4.08 -25.26 5.26
CA LEU A 76 2.84 -24.71 5.82
C LEU A 76 3.14 -23.62 6.84
N LYS A 77 4.13 -23.83 7.71
CA LYS A 77 4.52 -22.82 8.71
C LYS A 77 5.12 -21.56 8.09
N LYS A 78 5.74 -21.64 6.91
CA LYS A 78 6.21 -20.46 6.19
C LYS A 78 5.05 -19.71 5.54
N GLU A 79 4.16 -20.44 4.86
CA GLU A 79 2.97 -19.87 4.22
C GLU A 79 2.08 -19.15 5.25
N LEU A 80 1.84 -19.76 6.42
CA LEU A 80 1.08 -19.12 7.50
C LEU A 80 1.70 -17.80 7.96
N LYS A 81 3.04 -17.73 8.08
CA LYS A 81 3.72 -16.49 8.48
C LYS A 81 3.62 -15.40 7.42
N GLU A 82 3.67 -15.77 6.15
CA GLU A 82 3.51 -14.82 5.05
C GLU A 82 2.10 -14.24 5.06
N ILE A 83 1.08 -15.08 5.23
CA ILE A 83 -0.33 -14.65 5.36
C ILE A 83 -0.53 -13.71 6.56
N ASP A 84 0.08 -14.02 7.72
CA ASP A 84 -0.04 -13.18 8.92
C ASP A 84 0.52 -11.76 8.67
N VAL A 85 1.65 -11.64 7.97
CA VAL A 85 2.26 -10.34 7.63
C VAL A 85 1.36 -9.54 6.69
N GLU A 86 0.87 -10.18 5.62
CA GLU A 86 -0.05 -9.53 4.66
C GLU A 86 -1.34 -9.05 5.35
N LEU A 87 -1.85 -9.85 6.29
CA LEU A 87 -3.06 -9.50 7.05
C LEU A 87 -2.82 -8.32 8.00
N GLU A 88 -1.65 -8.22 8.63
CA GLU A 88 -1.26 -7.05 9.42
C GLU A 88 -1.19 -5.78 8.57
N GLU A 89 -0.59 -5.85 7.39
CA GLU A 89 -0.48 -4.72 6.45
C GLU A 89 -1.86 -4.22 6.00
N ILE A 90 -2.74 -5.12 5.55
CA ILE A 90 -4.12 -4.77 5.15
C ILE A 90 -4.90 -4.12 6.29
N ASN A 91 -4.71 -4.60 7.53
CA ASN A 91 -5.38 -4.03 8.69
C ASN A 91 -4.91 -2.62 9.03
N LEU A 92 -3.63 -2.31 8.82
CA LEU A 92 -3.09 -0.96 9.00
C LEU A 92 -3.65 -0.02 7.93
N GLU A 93 -3.60 -0.41 6.66
CA GLU A 93 -4.17 0.37 5.56
C GLU A 93 -5.66 0.67 5.77
N ARG A 94 -6.42 -0.34 6.20
CA ARG A 94 -7.85 -0.19 6.51
C ARG A 94 -8.09 0.83 7.63
N LYS A 95 -7.27 0.83 8.69
CA LYS A 95 -7.37 1.81 9.78
C LYS A 95 -7.10 3.23 9.27
N GLU A 96 -6.09 3.42 8.44
CA GLU A 96 -5.79 4.72 7.85
C GLU A 96 -6.92 5.24 6.96
N VAL A 97 -7.48 4.38 6.11
CA VAL A 97 -8.62 4.74 5.24
C VAL A 97 -9.83 5.13 6.07
N ASN A 98 -10.13 4.39 7.14
CA ASN A 98 -11.25 4.73 8.04
C ASN A 98 -11.05 6.09 8.72
N LEU A 99 -9.85 6.38 9.22
CA LEU A 99 -9.53 7.69 9.82
C LEU A 99 -9.68 8.84 8.82
N LYS A 100 -9.22 8.64 7.58
CA LYS A 100 -9.39 9.64 6.50
C LYS A 100 -10.87 9.86 6.19
N LEU A 101 -11.65 8.79 6.13
CA LEU A 101 -13.10 8.86 5.87
C LEU A 101 -13.84 9.62 6.98
N GLU A 102 -13.52 9.37 8.25
CA GLU A 102 -14.12 10.12 9.37
C GLU A 102 -13.80 11.61 9.32
N LYS A 103 -12.55 11.98 8.99
CA LYS A 103 -12.16 13.39 8.83
C LYS A 103 -12.96 14.08 7.74
N VAL A 104 -13.06 13.47 6.55
CA VAL A 104 -13.84 14.03 5.42
C VAL A 104 -15.32 14.19 5.79
N LYS A 105 -15.89 13.23 6.53
CA LYS A 105 -17.28 13.33 7.01
C LYS A 105 -17.46 14.50 7.97
N LEU A 106 -16.53 14.70 8.91
CA LEU A 106 -16.55 15.82 9.86
C LEU A 106 -16.41 17.17 9.15
N GLU A 107 -15.47 17.29 8.22
CA GLU A 107 -15.28 18.52 7.43
C GLU A 107 -16.54 18.90 6.65
N LYS A 108 -17.22 17.92 6.05
CA LYS A 108 -18.48 18.16 5.33
C LYS A 108 -19.57 18.69 6.26
N VAL A 109 -19.75 18.08 7.44
CA VAL A 109 -20.75 18.53 8.42
C VAL A 109 -20.45 19.95 8.92
N ASN A 110 -19.17 20.28 9.11
CA ASN A 110 -18.78 21.62 9.53
C ASN A 110 -19.10 22.68 8.46
N LEU A 111 -18.88 22.39 7.18
CA LEU A 111 -19.25 23.28 6.08
C LEU A 111 -20.77 23.49 6.03
N GLU A 112 -21.56 22.43 6.16
CA GLU A 112 -23.02 22.52 6.21
C GLU A 112 -23.50 23.37 7.41
N LEU A 113 -22.81 23.29 8.56
CA LEU A 113 -23.09 24.14 9.72
C LEU A 113 -22.73 25.61 9.50
N GLU A 114 -21.62 25.91 8.81
CA GLU A 114 -21.22 27.28 8.46
C GLU A 114 -22.25 27.94 7.53
N GLU A 115 -22.76 27.21 6.54
CA GLU A 115 -23.82 27.70 5.65
C GLU A 115 -25.10 28.04 6.43
N VAL A 116 -25.55 27.13 7.30
CA VAL A 116 -26.75 27.37 8.13
C VAL A 116 -26.55 28.56 9.08
N ASN A 117 -25.36 28.73 9.65
CA ASN A 117 -25.07 29.87 10.53
C ASN A 117 -25.11 31.20 9.77
N ALA A 118 -24.59 31.23 8.53
CA ALA A 118 -24.67 32.42 7.69
C ALA A 118 -26.13 32.78 7.34
N ASP A 119 -26.95 31.78 7.01
CA ASP A 119 -28.38 31.99 6.75
C ASP A 119 -29.11 32.56 7.99
N ILE A 120 -28.79 32.04 9.18
CA ILE A 120 -29.36 32.54 10.44
C ILE A 120 -28.94 34.00 10.67
N GLU A 121 -27.68 34.37 10.45
CA GLU A 121 -27.20 35.75 10.62
C GLU A 121 -27.98 36.71 9.72
N VAL A 122 -28.15 36.37 8.43
CA VAL A 122 -28.95 37.17 7.49
C VAL A 122 -30.37 37.34 8.00
N MET A 123 -31.05 36.25 8.36
CA MET A 123 -32.42 36.30 8.91
C MET A 123 -32.53 37.16 10.17
N THR A 124 -31.52 37.11 11.06
CA THR A 124 -31.53 37.92 12.29
C THR A 124 -31.41 39.41 11.98
N SER A 125 -30.53 39.80 11.05
CA SER A 125 -30.38 41.19 10.62
C SER A 125 -31.66 41.74 9.99
N GLU A 126 -32.30 40.97 9.09
CA GLU A 126 -33.59 41.34 8.49
C GLU A 126 -34.68 41.51 9.54
N ALA A 127 -34.74 40.62 10.53
CA ALA A 127 -35.69 40.72 11.63
C ALA A 127 -35.46 41.98 12.50
N GLU A 128 -34.22 42.38 12.72
CA GLU A 128 -33.88 43.62 13.43
C GLU A 128 -34.29 44.87 12.66
N GLU A 129 -34.09 44.89 11.35
CA GLU A 129 -34.54 45.98 10.48
C GLU A 129 -36.06 46.12 10.48
N LEU A 130 -36.78 45.00 10.36
CA LEU A 130 -38.24 45.00 10.47
C LEU A 130 -38.72 45.51 11.83
N ARG A 131 -38.05 45.12 12.92
CA ARG A 131 -38.35 45.65 14.27
C ARG A 131 -38.17 47.16 14.36
N LYS A 132 -37.11 47.72 13.77
CA LYS A 132 -36.89 49.18 13.73
C LYS A 132 -37.99 49.89 12.94
N LEU A 133 -38.34 49.37 11.76
CA LEU A 133 -39.43 49.94 10.95
C LEU A 133 -40.77 49.92 11.67
N LEU A 134 -41.07 48.83 12.38
CA LEU A 134 -42.32 48.68 13.14
C LEU A 134 -42.38 49.67 14.31
N TYR A 135 -41.24 49.90 14.99
CA TYR A 135 -41.09 50.93 16.01
C TYR A 135 -41.33 52.34 15.43
N ASP A 136 -40.72 52.65 14.29
CA ASP A 136 -40.88 53.95 13.62
C ASP A 136 -42.31 54.19 13.15
N LEU A 137 -42.97 53.17 12.56
CA LEU A 137 -44.38 53.23 12.16
C LEU A 137 -45.30 53.47 13.36
N ARG A 138 -45.06 52.77 14.47
CA ARG A 138 -45.81 52.95 15.71
C ARG A 138 -45.65 54.38 16.24
N LYS A 139 -44.42 54.90 16.28
CA LYS A 139 -44.13 56.27 16.72
C LYS A 139 -44.78 57.32 15.81
N ARG A 140 -44.81 57.10 14.49
CA ARG A 140 -45.54 57.97 13.54
C ARG A 140 -47.05 57.93 13.79
N LYS A 141 -47.63 56.76 14.05
CA LYS A 141 -49.06 56.62 14.37
C LYS A 141 -49.44 57.33 15.68
N GLU A 142 -48.61 57.18 16.71
CA GLU A 142 -48.79 57.85 18.00
C GLU A 142 -48.68 59.38 17.86
N ASN A 143 -47.75 59.89 17.04
CA ASN A 143 -47.64 61.32 16.73
C ASN A 143 -48.80 61.84 15.85
N ALA A 144 -49.26 61.06 14.87
CA ALA A 144 -50.40 61.42 14.01
C ALA A 144 -51.73 61.48 14.77
N THR A 145 -51.88 60.74 15.88
CA THR A 145 -53.06 60.85 16.74
C THR A 145 -53.08 62.11 17.61
N VAL A 146 -51.95 62.83 17.73
CA VAL A 146 -51.85 64.07 18.52
C VAL A 146 -52.09 65.33 17.67
N GLU A 147 -51.99 65.23 16.33
CA GLU A 147 -52.26 66.33 15.40
C GLU A 147 -53.41 65.98 14.42
N ASN A 148 -54.63 66.44 14.75
CA ASN A 148 -55.84 66.57 13.91
C ASN A 148 -56.63 65.30 13.46
N PRO A 149 -57.81 65.03 14.06
CA PRO A 149 -58.68 63.90 13.71
C PRO A 149 -59.82 64.28 12.74
N SER A 150 -59.52 64.79 11.55
CA SER A 150 -60.58 65.01 10.55
C SER A 150 -60.03 65.18 9.14
N GLN A 151 -59.96 64.05 8.41
CA GLN A 151 -60.24 63.95 6.96
C GLN A 151 -60.07 62.50 6.51
N PHE A 152 -61.09 61.68 6.75
CA PHE A 152 -61.40 60.55 5.87
C PHE A 152 -62.83 60.79 5.38
N ILE A 153 -62.93 61.37 4.18
CA ILE A 153 -64.18 61.45 3.43
C ILE A 153 -64.33 60.12 2.67
N ASN A 154 -65.54 59.60 2.75
CA ASN A 154 -66.06 58.42 2.09
C ASN A 154 -65.85 58.41 0.57
N ASP A 155 -65.56 57.23 0.04
CA ASP A 155 -66.08 56.68 -1.22
C ASP A 155 -65.90 55.15 -1.05
N GLY A 156 -66.89 54.34 -0.69
CA GLY A 156 -68.16 54.15 -1.38
C GLY A 156 -68.09 52.85 -2.18
N VAL A 157 -69.08 51.96 -1.97
CA VAL A 157 -69.60 50.92 -2.90
C VAL A 157 -69.50 49.45 -2.43
N LEU A 158 -70.66 48.99 -1.91
CA LEU A 158 -71.37 47.69 -2.10
C LEU A 158 -70.79 46.41 -1.43
N THR A 159 -71.36 45.94 -0.30
CA THR A 159 -72.60 45.12 -0.07
C THR A 159 -72.53 43.65 -0.50
N GLU A 160 -72.77 42.80 0.51
CA GLU A 160 -73.54 41.53 0.49
C GLU A 160 -73.05 40.37 -0.41
N THR A 161 -72.71 39.23 0.20
CA THR A 161 -73.63 38.09 0.35
C THR A 161 -72.96 36.89 1.03
N GLN A 162 -73.68 36.36 2.03
CA GLN A 162 -73.82 34.97 2.45
C GLN A 162 -72.85 33.88 1.92
N GLY A 163 -72.38 33.05 2.85
CA GLY A 163 -72.76 31.63 2.83
C GLY A 163 -71.65 30.59 2.98
N ILE A 164 -71.81 29.76 4.03
CA ILE A 164 -71.60 28.30 4.05
C ILE A 164 -70.12 27.85 3.95
N GLY A 165 -69.49 27.31 5.00
CA GLY A 165 -69.82 26.01 5.59
C GLY A 165 -69.10 24.89 4.83
N GLY A 166 -68.10 24.27 5.44
CA GLY A 166 -67.43 23.10 4.85
C GLY A 166 -66.30 22.59 5.74
N SER A 167 -66.50 21.38 6.26
CA SER A 167 -65.51 20.54 6.93
C SER A 167 -64.33 20.18 6.05
#